data_AF-A0A9P8W549-F1
#
_entry.id   AF-A0A9P8W549-F1
#
_cell.length_a   1.000
_cell.length_b   1.000
_cell.length_c   1.000
_cell.angle_alpha   90.00
_cell.angle_beta   90.00
_cell.angle_gamma   90.00
#
_symmetry.space_group_name_H-M   'P 1'
#
loop_
_entity.id
_entity.type
_entity.pdbx_description
1 polymer ?
#
loop_
_entity_poly.entity_id
_entity_poly.type
_entity_poly.pdbx_seq_one_letter_code
_entity_poly.pdbx_strand_id
1 'polypeptide(L)'
;MTTKLTPARSLRLKPLFPHTARFSTAIFASSRTSNLSLHTIAPAAAPARYPSTRYLSTTRSLNMASDEDYMAFLNKANQDTGSATAQSSEKPVLKTKDEGSEVPKEIRDVCQQAVYVSEADEPFEEVSLKWDGKHRLPTESEFAELTKSPSDATISIIDPLEWDSKGQYTDVLEAVRRATQGNDVRVYRVERDATRVEYWLVSSKDGKLVGAKALSIES
;
A
#
# COMPACT_ATOMS: atom_id res chain seq x y z
N MET A 1 -62.55 -30.05 26.79
CA MET A 1 -62.44 -30.89 25.57
C MET A 1 -61.31 -30.31 24.73
N THR A 2 -60.05 -30.45 25.15
CA THR A 2 -59.19 -31.66 25.09
C THR A 2 -58.63 -31.90 23.68
N THR A 3 -57.46 -31.27 23.47
CA THR A 3 -56.23 -31.81 22.86
C THR A 3 -56.30 -32.62 21.57
N LYS A 4 -55.60 -32.13 20.52
CA LYS A 4 -54.83 -32.98 19.60
C LYS A 4 -53.46 -32.38 19.33
N LEU A 5 -52.48 -32.87 20.10
CA LEU A 5 -51.07 -32.96 19.73
C LEU A 5 -50.88 -34.26 18.92
N THR A 6 -50.12 -34.20 17.82
CA THR A 6 -49.42 -35.36 17.22
C THR A 6 -48.27 -34.85 16.32
N PRO A 7 -47.21 -35.63 16.06
CA PRO A 7 -45.86 -35.21 16.41
C PRO A 7 -44.82 -35.31 15.26
N ALA A 8 -43.63 -34.78 15.56
CA ALA A 8 -42.29 -35.23 15.20
C ALA A 8 -42.02 -35.87 13.82
N ARG A 9 -41.11 -35.24 13.07
CA ARG A 9 -40.17 -35.98 12.22
C ARG A 9 -38.75 -35.45 12.38
N SER A 10 -38.06 -36.04 13.34
CA SER A 10 -36.61 -35.98 13.48
C SER A 10 -35.98 -36.79 12.36
N LEU A 11 -35.15 -36.15 11.54
CA LEU A 11 -34.19 -36.84 10.69
C LEU A 11 -32.79 -36.50 11.20
N ARG A 12 -32.31 -37.30 12.15
CA ARG A 12 -30.87 -37.53 12.33
C ARG A 12 -30.41 -38.43 11.19
N LEU A 13 -29.47 -37.95 10.39
CA LEU A 13 -28.56 -38.82 9.65
C LEU A 13 -27.13 -38.30 9.79
N LYS A 14 -26.25 -39.28 9.95
CA LYS A 14 -24.96 -39.27 10.65
C LYS A 14 -23.84 -38.66 9.79
N PRO A 15 -22.74 -38.22 10.42
CA PRO A 15 -21.55 -37.74 9.72
C PRO A 15 -20.83 -38.90 9.00
N LEU A 16 -20.29 -38.62 7.82
CA LEU A 16 -19.45 -39.55 7.07
C LEU A 16 -18.12 -38.87 6.74
N PHE A 17 -17.15 -39.03 7.64
CA PHE A 17 -15.73 -39.13 7.28
C PHE A 17 -15.42 -40.63 7.22
N PRO A 18 -14.63 -41.16 6.26
CA PRO A 18 -13.18 -40.90 6.25
C PRO A 18 -12.51 -40.92 4.86
N HIS A 19 -11.37 -40.26 4.69
CA HIS A 19 -10.14 -40.95 4.28
C HIS A 19 -8.89 -40.08 4.44
N THR A 20 -7.97 -40.60 5.24
CA THR A 20 -6.55 -40.27 5.26
C THR A 20 -5.94 -40.55 3.88
N ALA A 21 -5.21 -39.58 3.34
CA ALA A 21 -4.17 -39.81 2.34
C ALA A 21 -2.92 -39.03 2.76
N ARG A 22 -2.00 -39.75 3.40
CA ARG A 22 -0.56 -39.42 3.44
C ARG A 22 0.01 -39.70 2.05
N PHE A 23 1.00 -38.92 1.61
CA PHE A 23 2.09 -39.18 0.63
C PHE A 23 2.44 -37.80 0.06
N SER A 24 3.67 -37.37 -0.23
CA SER A 24 5.02 -37.84 0.06
C SER A 24 5.91 -36.63 -0.23
N THR A 25 6.93 -36.43 0.60
CA THR A 25 7.99 -35.45 0.41
C THR A 25 8.74 -35.74 -0.90
N ALA A 26 8.88 -34.76 -1.78
CA ALA A 26 9.88 -34.77 -2.84
C ALA A 26 10.72 -33.49 -2.72
N ILE A 27 11.89 -33.67 -2.14
CA ILE A 27 12.98 -32.71 -2.09
C ILE A 27 13.56 -32.63 -3.50
N PHE A 28 13.43 -31.49 -4.19
CA PHE A 28 14.19 -31.23 -5.40
C PHE A 28 15.41 -30.38 -5.02
N ALA A 29 16.53 -31.08 -4.81
CA ALA A 29 17.84 -30.48 -4.77
C ALA A 29 18.25 -30.14 -6.22
N SER A 30 18.27 -28.84 -6.55
CA SER A 30 18.94 -28.36 -7.76
C SER A 30 20.16 -27.55 -7.36
N SER A 31 21.29 -28.24 -7.25
CA SER A 31 22.62 -27.68 -7.22
C SER A 31 23.05 -27.28 -8.63
N ARG A 32 23.24 -25.98 -8.88
CA ARG A 32 24.08 -25.49 -9.98
C ARG A 32 24.91 -24.28 -9.55
N THR A 33 26.08 -24.62 -9.05
CA THR A 33 27.40 -24.05 -9.42
C THR A 33 27.43 -22.56 -9.77
N SER A 34 27.88 -21.80 -8.78
CA SER A 34 28.66 -20.57 -8.89
C SER A 34 29.78 -20.64 -9.94
N ASN A 35 29.85 -19.65 -10.83
CA ASN A 35 31.05 -19.29 -11.58
C ASN A 35 31.41 -17.83 -11.27
N LEU A 36 32.24 -17.63 -10.24
CA LEU A 36 33.01 -16.40 -10.05
C LEU A 36 34.27 -16.52 -10.90
N SER A 37 34.35 -15.76 -11.99
CA SER A 37 35.60 -15.60 -12.74
C SER A 37 36.42 -14.49 -12.08
N LEU A 38 37.37 -14.90 -11.24
CA LEU A 38 38.45 -14.07 -10.71
C LEU A 38 39.56 -13.97 -11.77
N HIS A 39 39.74 -12.79 -12.34
CA HIS A 39 40.85 -12.49 -13.25
C HIS A 39 41.93 -11.82 -12.41
N THR A 40 42.81 -12.63 -11.83
CA THR A 40 44.04 -12.18 -11.18
C THR A 40 45.05 -11.79 -12.27
N ILE A 41 45.43 -10.52 -12.31
CA ILE A 41 46.54 -10.02 -13.13
C ILE A 41 47.68 -9.68 -12.17
N ALA A 42 48.84 -10.32 -12.39
CA ALA A 42 50.07 -10.14 -11.64
C ALA A 42 50.75 -8.78 -11.95
N PRO A 43 51.63 -8.27 -11.05
CA PRO A 43 52.23 -6.96 -11.18
C PRO A 43 53.53 -6.99 -12.01
N ALA A 44 53.77 -5.94 -12.79
CA ALA A 44 55.06 -5.65 -13.42
C ALA A 44 55.55 -4.27 -12.94
N ALA A 45 56.82 -4.22 -12.55
CA ALA A 45 57.46 -3.11 -11.84
C ALA A 45 58.06 -2.02 -12.76
N ALA A 46 57.80 -0.75 -12.39
CA ALA A 46 58.66 0.45 -12.33
C ALA A 46 59.37 1.00 -13.59
N PRO A 47 59.96 2.24 -13.61
CA PRO A 47 59.89 3.38 -12.67
C PRO A 47 59.67 4.79 -13.31
N ALA A 48 59.52 5.78 -12.41
CA ALA A 48 59.99 7.18 -12.51
C ALA A 48 59.15 8.24 -13.25
N ARG A 49 58.73 9.28 -12.50
CA ARG A 49 59.34 10.63 -12.46
C ARG A 49 58.45 11.60 -11.68
N TYR A 50 58.96 12.13 -10.56
CA TYR A 50 58.42 13.34 -9.94
C TYR A 50 58.87 14.56 -10.75
N PRO A 51 58.07 15.63 -10.76
CA PRO A 51 58.66 16.86 -10.23
C PRO A 51 57.80 17.54 -9.18
N SER A 52 58.56 18.25 -8.35
CA SER A 52 58.20 18.91 -7.11
C SER A 52 57.49 20.25 -7.32
N THR A 53 56.89 20.71 -6.22
CA THR A 53 56.57 22.11 -5.85
C THR A 53 55.48 22.86 -6.62
N ARG A 54 54.41 23.22 -5.88
CA ARG A 54 54.19 24.62 -5.47
C ARG A 54 53.33 24.67 -4.21
N TYR A 55 53.97 25.11 -3.13
CA TYR A 55 53.29 25.59 -1.94
C TYR A 55 52.74 26.99 -2.26
N LEU A 56 51.42 27.15 -2.20
CA LEU A 56 50.80 28.45 -2.01
C LEU A 56 50.25 28.50 -0.59
N SER A 57 51.10 28.99 0.31
CA SER A 57 50.72 29.36 1.66
C SER A 57 49.90 30.65 1.61
N THR A 58 48.61 30.53 1.31
CA THR A 58 47.65 31.58 1.68
C THR A 58 47.18 31.24 3.08
N THR A 59 47.79 31.86 4.08
CA THR A 59 47.23 31.95 5.43
C THR A 59 46.00 32.86 5.35
N ARG A 60 44.90 32.31 4.85
CA ARG A 60 43.59 32.91 5.04
C ARG A 60 43.28 32.72 6.52
N SER A 61 43.22 33.82 7.25
CA SER A 61 42.72 33.88 8.62
C SER A 61 41.54 32.93 8.74
N LEU A 62 41.67 31.89 9.57
CA LEU A 62 40.57 30.98 9.95
C LEU A 62 39.62 31.78 10.84
N ASN A 63 38.94 32.74 10.23
CA ASN A 63 37.98 33.61 10.85
C ASN A 63 36.65 32.87 10.86
N MET A 64 36.47 32.00 11.86
CA MET A 64 35.18 31.46 12.36
C MET A 64 34.07 31.25 11.32
N ALA A 65 34.40 30.67 10.18
CA ALA A 65 33.45 30.16 9.18
C ALA A 65 32.68 28.92 9.69
N SER A 66 32.47 28.79 11.00
CA SER A 66 31.99 27.54 11.60
C SER A 66 30.47 27.48 11.72
N ASP A 67 29.82 28.61 12.00
CA ASP A 67 28.40 28.59 12.37
C ASP A 67 27.56 29.39 11.38
N GLU A 68 28.02 30.55 10.92
CA GLU A 68 27.28 31.37 9.95
C GLU A 68 27.26 30.71 8.56
N ASP A 69 28.40 30.19 8.09
CA ASP A 69 28.46 29.47 6.81
C ASP A 69 27.73 28.11 6.88
N TYR A 70 27.68 27.48 8.06
CA TYR A 70 26.91 26.25 8.29
C TYR A 70 25.40 26.55 8.30
N MET A 71 24.97 27.62 8.98
CA MET A 71 23.60 28.10 8.94
C MET A 71 23.21 28.57 7.54
N ALA A 72 24.14 29.18 6.78
CA ALA A 72 23.90 29.56 5.40
C ALA A 72 23.75 28.35 4.49
N PHE A 73 24.51 27.26 4.70
CA PHE A 73 24.31 26.00 3.97
C PHE A 73 22.96 25.35 4.29
N LEU A 74 22.58 25.28 5.58
CA LEU A 74 21.27 24.78 6.01
C LEU A 74 20.13 25.65 5.44
N ASN A 75 20.26 26.98 5.53
CA ASN A 75 19.26 27.91 5.00
C ASN A 75 19.24 27.91 3.48
N LYS A 76 20.36 27.72 2.78
CA LYS A 76 20.40 27.63 1.31
C LYS A 76 19.69 26.36 0.84
N ALA A 77 19.91 25.22 1.50
CA ALA A 77 19.20 23.97 1.24
C ALA A 77 17.69 24.09 1.55
N ASN A 78 17.35 24.79 2.65
CA ASN A 78 15.97 25.07 3.04
C ASN A 78 15.34 26.24 2.27
N GLN A 79 16.09 27.04 1.50
CA GLN A 79 15.56 28.15 0.68
C GLN A 79 15.26 27.69 -0.73
N ASP A 80 16.05 26.76 -1.31
CA ASP A 80 15.67 26.06 -2.54
C ASP A 80 14.52 25.06 -2.30
N THR A 81 14.19 24.78 -1.03
CA THR A 81 12.99 24.01 -0.62
C THR A 81 12.00 24.82 0.21
N GLY A 82 12.25 26.11 0.44
CA GLY A 82 11.49 26.97 1.38
C GLY A 82 10.27 27.65 0.79
N SER A 83 10.13 27.57 -0.52
CA SER A 83 8.87 27.75 -1.25
C SER A 83 8.55 26.52 -2.10
N ALA A 84 9.15 25.38 -1.77
CA ALA A 84 8.61 24.09 -2.11
C ALA A 84 8.03 23.53 -0.81
N THR A 85 6.75 23.85 -0.53
CA THR A 85 5.81 22.77 -0.17
C THR A 85 6.33 21.54 -0.88
N ALA A 86 6.73 20.48 -0.17
CA ALA A 86 7.30 19.30 -0.80
C ALA A 86 6.43 18.99 -2.02
N GLN A 87 6.87 19.40 -3.20
CA GLN A 87 6.23 19.07 -4.44
C GLN A 87 6.79 17.66 -4.70
N SER A 88 6.47 16.71 -3.80
CA SER A 88 5.76 15.54 -4.27
C SER A 88 4.74 16.14 -5.21
N SER A 89 4.99 16.06 -6.52
CA SER A 89 4.08 16.53 -7.54
C SER A 89 2.68 16.19 -7.04
N GLU A 90 1.98 17.21 -6.53
CA GLU A 90 0.76 17.03 -5.75
C GLU A 90 -0.28 16.70 -6.79
N LYS A 91 -0.21 15.46 -7.29
CA LYS A 91 -1.29 14.87 -8.02
C LYS A 91 -2.44 14.92 -7.03
N PRO A 92 -3.60 15.43 -7.47
CA PRO A 92 -4.70 15.79 -6.58
C PRO A 92 -5.00 14.62 -5.66
N VAL A 93 -4.69 14.74 -4.37
CA VAL A 93 -4.93 13.67 -3.40
C VAL A 93 -6.41 13.34 -3.47
N LEU A 94 -6.71 12.09 -3.82
CA LEU A 94 -8.10 11.65 -3.95
C LEU A 94 -8.81 11.86 -2.62
N LYS A 95 -10.05 12.33 -2.69
CA LYS A 95 -10.81 12.61 -1.48
C LYS A 95 -11.11 11.30 -0.75
N THR A 96 -10.47 11.09 0.40
CA THR A 96 -10.66 9.89 1.23
C THR A 96 -11.75 10.06 2.31
N LYS A 97 -11.94 11.29 2.81
CA LYS A 97 -12.86 11.57 3.94
C LYS A 97 -13.72 12.81 3.70
N ASP A 98 -15.01 12.68 3.98
CA ASP A 98 -15.98 13.77 4.00
C ASP A 98 -16.14 14.36 5.41
N GLU A 99 -16.32 15.69 5.49
CA GLU A 99 -16.57 16.40 6.76
C GLU A 99 -17.87 15.86 7.42
N GLY A 100 -17.71 15.31 8.62
CA GLY A 100 -18.79 14.71 9.41
C GLY A 100 -19.04 13.22 9.19
N SER A 101 -18.19 12.52 8.43
CA SER A 101 -18.32 11.08 8.24
C SER A 101 -17.43 10.29 9.22
N GLU A 102 -18.08 9.61 10.16
CA GLU A 102 -17.40 8.75 11.14
C GLU A 102 -17.12 7.38 10.53
N VAL A 103 -15.85 6.99 10.56
CA VAL A 103 -15.38 5.68 10.11
C VAL A 103 -15.62 4.69 11.26
N PRO A 104 -16.25 3.53 10.99
CA PRO A 104 -16.42 2.45 11.96
C PRO A 104 -15.10 2.01 12.59
N LYS A 105 -15.13 1.66 13.88
CA LYS A 105 -13.92 1.33 14.65
C LYS A 105 -13.17 0.13 14.08
N GLU A 106 -13.90 -0.82 13.52
CA GLU A 106 -13.36 -2.03 12.92
C GLU A 106 -12.40 -1.72 11.77
N ILE A 107 -12.71 -0.71 10.96
CA ILE A 107 -11.87 -0.26 9.85
C ILE A 107 -10.66 0.52 10.38
N ARG A 108 -10.87 1.39 11.37
CA ARG A 108 -9.77 2.14 12.00
C ARG A 108 -8.73 1.22 12.63
N ASP A 109 -9.17 0.22 13.37
CA ASP A 109 -8.28 -0.71 14.06
C ASP A 109 -7.46 -1.53 13.05
N VAL A 110 -8.07 -2.01 11.96
CA VAL A 110 -7.33 -2.74 10.93
C VAL A 110 -6.38 -1.83 10.16
N CYS A 111 -6.76 -0.58 9.87
CA CYS A 111 -5.89 0.37 9.17
C CYS A 111 -4.63 0.73 9.97
N GLN A 112 -4.70 0.69 11.30
CA GLN A 112 -3.54 0.92 12.18
C GLN A 112 -2.63 -0.30 12.32
N GLN A 113 -3.17 -1.51 12.10
CA GLN A 113 -2.45 -2.77 12.31
C GLN A 113 -1.90 -3.33 11.00
N ALA A 114 -2.61 -3.13 9.90
CA ALA A 114 -2.24 -3.60 8.58
C ALA A 114 -1.45 -2.52 7.83
N VAL A 115 -0.41 -2.96 7.14
CA VAL A 115 0.38 -2.15 6.21
C VAL A 115 0.33 -2.86 4.87
N TYR A 116 0.11 -2.11 3.80
CA TYR A 116 0.10 -2.65 2.46
C TYR A 116 1.55 -2.80 1.96
N VAL A 117 2.00 -4.04 1.88
CA VAL A 117 3.35 -4.40 1.44
C VAL A 117 3.46 -4.18 -0.06
N SER A 118 4.12 -3.08 -0.43
CA SER A 118 4.51 -2.70 -1.80
C SER A 118 5.92 -2.08 -1.75
N GLU A 119 6.44 -1.54 -2.86
CA GLU A 119 7.78 -0.91 -2.83
C GLU A 119 7.88 0.25 -1.82
N ALA A 120 6.75 0.83 -1.38
CA ALA A 120 6.69 1.93 -0.40
C ALA A 120 6.14 1.57 0.99
N ASP A 121 5.72 0.33 1.24
CA ASP A 121 5.17 -0.12 2.55
C ASP A 121 4.20 0.88 3.21
N GLU A 122 3.11 1.21 2.50
CA GLU A 122 2.19 2.28 2.87
C GLU A 122 1.09 1.78 3.84
N PRO A 123 0.75 2.55 4.90
CA PRO A 123 -0.37 2.20 5.77
C PRO A 123 -1.72 2.35 5.05
N PHE A 124 -2.73 1.65 5.54
CA PHE A 124 -4.09 1.86 5.02
C PHE A 124 -4.68 3.17 5.56
N GLU A 125 -5.27 3.96 4.66
CA GLU A 125 -6.06 5.14 5.00
C GLU A 125 -7.54 4.79 5.15
N GLU A 126 -8.19 5.39 6.14
CA GLU A 126 -9.63 5.24 6.36
C GLU A 126 -10.46 6.02 5.32
N VAL A 127 -11.42 5.34 4.68
CA VAL A 127 -12.33 5.93 3.69
C VAL A 127 -13.71 6.15 4.31
N SER A 128 -14.25 7.35 4.16
CA SER A 128 -15.64 7.65 4.51
C SER A 128 -16.17 8.80 3.67
N LEU A 129 -16.92 8.47 2.63
CA LEU A 129 -17.47 9.40 1.65
C LEU A 129 -19.00 9.38 1.68
N LYS A 130 -19.63 10.51 1.41
CA LYS A 130 -21.10 10.57 1.30
C LYS A 130 -21.55 9.98 -0.04
N TRP A 131 -22.48 9.02 -0.01
CA TRP A 131 -22.91 8.30 -1.21
C TRP A 131 -24.40 7.91 -1.15
N ASP A 132 -25.23 8.64 -1.89
CA ASP A 132 -26.69 8.47 -1.92
C ASP A 132 -27.18 7.35 -2.86
N GLY A 133 -26.27 6.55 -3.42
CA GLY A 133 -26.63 5.45 -4.32
C GLY A 133 -27.27 4.28 -3.59
N LYS A 134 -28.57 4.37 -3.28
CA LYS A 134 -29.54 3.33 -2.85
C LYS A 134 -28.98 1.91 -2.59
N HIS A 135 -28.04 1.75 -1.65
CA HIS A 135 -27.37 0.48 -1.31
C HIS A 135 -26.59 -0.19 -2.46
N ARG A 136 -26.18 0.58 -3.48
CA ARG A 136 -25.33 0.14 -4.59
C ARG A 136 -23.93 0.71 -4.42
N LEU A 137 -22.93 -0.01 -4.91
CA LEU A 137 -21.57 0.51 -5.06
C LEU A 137 -21.43 1.37 -6.33
N PRO A 138 -20.67 2.47 -6.30
CA PRO A 138 -20.47 3.35 -7.45
C PRO A 138 -19.79 2.62 -8.62
N THR A 139 -20.10 3.01 -9.85
CA THR A 139 -19.33 2.58 -11.03
C THR A 139 -17.99 3.31 -11.11
N GLU A 140 -17.12 2.95 -12.06
CA GLU A 140 -15.82 3.60 -12.28
C GLU A 140 -15.96 5.12 -12.44
N SER A 141 -16.92 5.57 -13.25
CA SER A 141 -17.17 6.99 -13.51
C SER A 141 -17.75 7.71 -12.28
N GLU A 142 -18.70 7.12 -11.59
CA GLU A 142 -19.28 7.70 -10.37
C GLU A 142 -18.23 7.79 -9.25
N PHE A 143 -17.36 6.80 -9.16
CA PHE A 143 -16.26 6.77 -8.20
C PHE A 143 -15.19 7.82 -8.52
N ALA A 144 -14.88 8.03 -9.81
CA ALA A 144 -14.01 9.10 -10.27
C ALA A 144 -14.53 10.48 -9.84
N GLU A 145 -15.81 10.74 -10.07
CA GLU A 145 -16.48 12.00 -9.68
C GLU A 145 -16.49 12.18 -8.16
N LEU A 146 -16.76 11.11 -7.41
CA LEU A 146 -16.83 11.13 -5.96
C LEU A 146 -15.47 11.43 -5.31
N THR A 147 -14.41 10.78 -5.79
CA THR A 147 -13.04 10.95 -5.30
C THR A 147 -12.36 12.19 -5.87
N LYS A 148 -13.01 12.87 -6.82
CA LYS A 148 -12.44 13.97 -7.63
C LYS A 148 -11.14 13.56 -8.31
N SER A 149 -11.10 12.33 -8.82
CA SER A 149 -9.94 11.85 -9.56
C SER A 149 -9.74 12.68 -10.82
N PRO A 150 -8.48 12.88 -11.25
CA PRO A 150 -8.24 13.61 -12.48
C PRO A 150 -8.75 12.77 -13.66
N SER A 151 -9.16 13.43 -14.75
CA SER A 151 -9.85 12.78 -15.88
C SER A 151 -8.98 11.77 -16.64
N ASP A 152 -7.67 11.79 -16.42
CA ASP A 152 -6.67 10.87 -16.95
C ASP A 152 -6.43 9.64 -16.06
N ALA A 153 -7.01 9.58 -14.85
CA ALA A 153 -6.86 8.42 -13.98
C ALA A 153 -7.65 7.22 -14.53
N THR A 154 -6.95 6.11 -14.78
CA THR A 154 -7.59 4.84 -15.14
C THR A 154 -8.16 4.20 -13.88
N ILE A 155 -9.49 4.08 -13.79
CA ILE A 155 -10.15 3.37 -12.71
C ILE A 155 -10.65 2.03 -13.23
N SER A 156 -10.29 0.95 -12.55
CA SER A 156 -10.73 -0.41 -12.87
C SER A 156 -11.28 -1.09 -11.63
N ILE A 157 -12.32 -1.89 -11.81
CA ILE A 157 -12.90 -2.70 -10.73
C ILE A 157 -12.33 -4.10 -10.83
N ILE A 158 -11.72 -4.57 -9.74
CA ILE A 158 -11.12 -5.90 -9.65
C ILE A 158 -11.78 -6.71 -8.54
N ASP A 159 -11.75 -8.04 -8.66
CA ASP A 159 -12.27 -8.93 -7.62
C ASP A 159 -11.37 -8.87 -6.37
N PRO A 160 -11.94 -8.82 -5.14
CA PRO A 160 -11.16 -8.93 -3.92
C PRO A 160 -10.17 -10.12 -3.89
N LEU A 161 -10.54 -11.26 -4.46
CA LEU A 161 -9.71 -12.46 -4.53
C LEU A 161 -8.57 -12.34 -5.55
N GLU A 162 -8.77 -11.54 -6.60
CA GLU A 162 -7.73 -11.25 -7.58
C GLU A 162 -6.70 -10.28 -6.98
N TRP A 163 -7.19 -9.23 -6.31
CA TRP A 163 -6.36 -8.24 -5.63
C TRP A 163 -5.51 -8.87 -4.52
N ASP A 164 -6.13 -9.66 -3.64
CA ASP A 164 -5.45 -10.35 -2.55
C ASP A 164 -5.35 -11.86 -2.82
N SER A 165 -4.69 -12.20 -3.93
CA SER A 165 -4.46 -13.60 -4.32
C SER A 165 -3.73 -14.44 -3.26
N LYS A 166 -3.01 -13.81 -2.34
CA LYS A 166 -2.29 -14.46 -1.24
C LYS A 166 -3.09 -14.53 0.06
N GLY A 167 -4.26 -13.89 0.14
CA GLY A 167 -5.09 -13.85 1.35
C GLY A 167 -4.47 -13.08 2.53
N GLN A 168 -3.51 -12.18 2.28
CA GLN A 168 -2.81 -11.44 3.33
C GLN A 168 -3.66 -10.32 3.96
N TYR A 169 -4.63 -9.81 3.21
CA TYR A 169 -5.46 -8.66 3.57
C TYR A 169 -6.93 -9.05 3.75
N THR A 170 -7.20 -10.34 3.95
CA THR A 170 -8.56 -10.84 4.24
C THR A 170 -9.14 -10.17 5.49
N ASP A 171 -8.30 -9.86 6.49
CA ASP A 171 -8.74 -9.15 7.69
C ASP A 171 -9.27 -7.74 7.40
N VAL A 172 -8.69 -7.05 6.40
CA VAL A 172 -9.14 -5.73 5.95
C VAL A 172 -10.51 -5.86 5.28
N LEU A 173 -10.68 -6.82 4.38
CA LEU A 173 -11.95 -7.12 3.71
C LEU A 173 -13.05 -7.47 4.74
N GLU A 174 -12.73 -8.32 5.71
CA GLU A 174 -13.66 -8.74 6.77
C GLU A 174 -13.98 -7.59 7.74
N ALA A 175 -13.03 -6.69 8.02
CA ALA A 175 -13.30 -5.48 8.80
C ALA A 175 -14.31 -4.57 8.07
N VAL A 176 -14.13 -4.34 6.77
CA VAL A 176 -15.07 -3.56 5.96
C VAL A 176 -16.44 -4.24 5.91
N ARG A 177 -16.51 -5.56 5.70
CA ARG A 177 -17.77 -6.33 5.73
C ARG A 177 -18.48 -6.22 7.07
N ARG A 178 -17.76 -6.37 8.19
CA ARG A 178 -18.34 -6.23 9.53
C ARG A 178 -18.88 -4.82 9.76
N ALA A 179 -18.11 -3.80 9.39
CA ALA A 179 -18.52 -2.41 9.46
C ALA A 179 -19.79 -2.14 8.63
N THR A 180 -19.95 -2.79 7.48
CA THR A 180 -21.10 -2.64 6.58
C THR A 180 -22.23 -3.67 6.76
N GLN A 181 -22.21 -4.46 7.84
CA GLN A 181 -23.23 -5.49 8.14
C GLN A 181 -23.35 -6.59 7.08
N GLY A 182 -22.24 -6.93 6.42
CA GLY A 182 -22.17 -8.00 5.42
C GLY A 182 -22.51 -7.56 3.99
N ASN A 183 -22.50 -6.26 3.70
CA ASN A 183 -22.62 -5.78 2.33
C ASN A 183 -21.41 -6.20 1.48
N ASP A 184 -21.63 -6.24 0.17
CA ASP A 184 -20.59 -6.54 -0.79
C ASP A 184 -19.44 -5.52 -0.68
N VAL A 185 -18.21 -6.01 -0.84
CA VAL A 185 -16.99 -5.19 -0.82
C VAL A 185 -16.37 -5.25 -2.19
N ARG A 186 -16.05 -4.08 -2.74
CA ARG A 186 -15.46 -3.94 -4.05
C ARG A 186 -14.10 -3.29 -3.95
N VAL A 187 -13.19 -3.75 -4.80
CA VAL A 187 -11.85 -3.19 -4.91
C VAL A 187 -11.77 -2.35 -6.19
N TYR A 188 -11.47 -1.06 -6.03
CA TYR A 188 -11.17 -0.18 -7.15
C TYR A 188 -9.66 0.01 -7.21
N ARG A 189 -9.09 -0.24 -8.38
CA ARG A 189 -7.72 0.06 -8.73
C ARG A 189 -7.70 1.37 -9.49
N VAL A 190 -7.08 2.40 -8.91
CA VAL A 190 -6.97 3.73 -9.50
C VAL A 190 -5.53 4.00 -9.87
N GLU A 191 -5.22 4.02 -11.16
CA GLU A 191 -3.91 4.43 -11.65
C GLU A 191 -3.78 5.94 -11.54
N ARG A 192 -2.82 6.38 -10.73
CA ARG A 192 -2.51 7.81 -10.57
C ARG A 192 -1.47 8.24 -11.56
N ASP A 193 -0.50 7.36 -11.82
CA ASP A 193 0.55 7.54 -12.80
C ASP A 193 1.25 6.23 -13.16
N ALA A 194 2.37 6.35 -13.87
CA ALA A 194 3.14 5.21 -14.37
C ALA A 194 3.64 4.26 -13.28
N THR A 195 3.84 4.74 -12.04
CA THR A 195 4.34 3.90 -10.95
C THR A 195 3.42 3.88 -9.74
N ARG A 196 2.37 4.70 -9.68
CA ARG A 196 1.49 4.83 -8.50
C ARG A 196 0.09 4.33 -8.79
N VAL A 197 -0.35 3.39 -7.96
CA VAL A 197 -1.68 2.80 -8.02
C VAL A 197 -2.31 2.88 -6.64
N GLU A 198 -3.54 3.34 -6.55
CA GLU A 198 -4.31 3.35 -5.31
C GLU A 198 -5.35 2.25 -5.35
N TYR A 199 -5.33 1.38 -4.33
CA TYR A 199 -6.32 0.34 -4.13
C TYR A 199 -7.34 0.79 -3.10
N TRP A 200 -8.61 0.81 -3.47
CA TRP A 200 -9.72 1.24 -2.64
C TRP A 200 -10.65 0.08 -2.37
N LEU A 201 -10.70 -0.36 -1.11
CA LEU A 201 -11.58 -1.41 -0.63
C LEU A 201 -12.79 -0.77 0.03
N VAL A 202 -13.91 -0.69 -0.68
CA VAL A 202 -15.06 0.08 -0.21
C VAL A 202 -16.36 -0.70 -0.26
N SER A 203 -17.27 -0.32 0.62
CA SER A 203 -18.62 -0.85 0.70
C SER A 203 -19.62 0.25 1.05
N SER A 204 -20.84 0.17 0.53
CA SER A 204 -21.88 1.17 0.76
C SER A 204 -22.76 0.78 1.95
N LYS A 205 -23.00 1.71 2.90
CA LYS A 205 -23.93 1.54 4.01
C LYS A 205 -24.53 2.88 4.42
N ASP A 206 -25.84 2.91 4.69
CA ASP A 206 -26.56 4.07 5.23
C ASP A 206 -26.30 5.39 4.49
N GLY A 207 -26.23 5.35 3.16
CA GLY A 207 -25.95 6.54 2.35
C GLY A 207 -24.49 7.02 2.40
N LYS A 208 -23.57 6.13 2.79
CA LYS A 208 -22.13 6.41 2.89
C LYS A 208 -21.35 5.29 2.24
N LEU A 209 -20.20 5.64 1.69
CA LEU A 209 -19.20 4.71 1.21
C LEU A 209 -18.08 4.65 2.25
N VAL A 210 -17.88 3.49 2.86
CA VAL A 210 -16.87 3.28 3.91
C VAL A 210 -15.91 2.19 3.51
N GLY A 211 -14.65 2.31 3.92
CA GLY A 211 -13.63 1.39 3.45
C GLY A 211 -12.22 1.73 3.90
N ALA A 212 -11.26 1.07 3.26
CA ALA A 212 -9.83 1.33 3.42
C ALA A 212 -9.19 1.61 2.05
N LYS A 213 -8.18 2.47 2.02
CA LYS A 213 -7.38 2.79 0.84
C LYS A 213 -5.92 2.44 1.12
N ALA A 214 -5.22 1.88 0.14
CA ALA A 214 -3.76 1.73 0.19
C ALA A 214 -3.12 2.30 -1.08
N LEU A 215 -1.98 2.95 -0.92
CA LEU A 215 -1.13 3.35 -2.03
C LEU A 215 -0.10 2.25 -2.33
N SER A 216 0.10 1.95 -3.60
CA SER A 216 1.06 0.98 -4.11
C SER A 216 1.98 1.66 -5.11
N ILE A 217 3.28 1.35 -5.01
CA ILE A 217 4.26 1.72 -6.03
C ILE A 217 4.61 0.45 -6.84
N GLU A 218 4.32 0.49 -8.14
CA GLU A 218 4.51 -0.61 -9.09
C GLU A 218 5.43 -0.11 -10.22
N SER A 219 6.72 -0.45 -10.15
CA SER A 219 7.74 -0.07 -11.15
C SER A 219 8.19 -1.21 -12.05
#